data_AF-A0A365N5R9-F1
#
_entry.id   AF-A0A365N5R9-F1
#
_cell.length_a   1.000
_cell.length_b   1.000
_cell.length_c   1.000
_cell.angle_alpha   90.00
_cell.angle_beta   90.00
_cell.angle_gamma   90.00
#
_symmetry.space_group_name_H-M   'P 1'
#
loop_
_entity.id
_entity.type
_entity.pdbx_description
1 polymer ?
#
loop_
_entity_poly.entity_id
_entity_poly.type
_entity_poly.pdbx_seq_one_letter_code
_entity_poly.pdbx_strand_id
1 'polypeptide(L)'
;MLHEILLSLSGHPSPLLRTDATQPHALSGVSPAERQLLASAAHLSDVHIKLISYTAQVANSHPSTICRAVATAIDSIHLAAFQRKVLDVEASILQDDPDLVGAYNIVPLTAVIGEFKDWTRRMEWLWEMVQFMLAKNKKGETCHGAQLMDRLRLELQSGYRDVQNTAMSLVTVAETAWLKQVSAWILYGRLPSFGGDDFFVQKVEESENGQHAEEDEQLELARDLLRLNLTKSKATPNFGSGSGLSRDAVSLLSESPFRNLLFSVPSLLSIQIPPPLDMVLSPSDIQIYSCINAYLLSMRRAHIRLTDLWKITSLRRQYPTAKGDREHIILLRKRWTSRSSSMRSSWTTASAAIFFLAETEAYLQTEIVAGLWEGFHEWLTANDPKHGQSRAPTPTKLRDELGGADEDEEEEDDLWLGNENEKPTGQDHTPKTRDSTPPQDPQTLSTAHRLYLRTLIHRLLLTQPTFTQPLYNLLIHIDHLVAHLHRLHAIYTSIDLETDAGVVDAFVDLESEERDVKRRLHDIESRVRSGIEDVVAALRALESDPIFTAEWEGDTAPATATEEDDDDQRDGRARDTDDAEERGGFTAARVGGINRLLMKLDFGTWFGRPDGHDDVEQL
;
A
#
# COMPACT_ATOMS: atom_id res chain seq x y z
N MET A 1 -72.90 15.74 -2.50
CA MET A 1 -71.73 16.61 -2.65
C MET A 1 -70.71 16.40 -1.54
N LEU A 2 -71.06 16.57 -0.26
CA LEU A 2 -70.10 16.35 0.85
C LEU A 2 -69.51 14.93 0.90
N HIS A 3 -70.35 13.90 0.78
CA HIS A 3 -69.89 12.51 0.69
C HIS A 3 -68.91 12.29 -0.47
N GLU A 4 -69.20 12.85 -1.64
CA GLU A 4 -68.31 12.78 -2.82
C GLU A 4 -66.98 13.52 -2.61
N ILE A 5 -66.98 14.60 -1.83
CA ILE A 5 -65.75 15.33 -1.47
C ILE A 5 -64.90 14.50 -0.52
N LEU A 6 -65.49 13.93 0.53
CA LEU A 6 -64.77 13.06 1.48
C LEU A 6 -64.24 11.79 0.78
N LEU A 7 -65.05 11.20 -0.11
CA LEU A 7 -64.64 10.07 -0.94
C LEU A 7 -63.47 10.44 -1.85
N SER A 8 -63.49 11.63 -2.46
CA SER A 8 -62.38 12.16 -3.26
C SER A 8 -61.11 12.37 -2.44
N LEU A 9 -61.24 12.97 -1.27
CA LEU A 9 -60.12 13.19 -0.34
C LEU A 9 -59.55 11.87 0.20
N SER A 10 -60.35 10.81 0.31
CA SER A 10 -59.88 9.48 0.74
C SER A 10 -59.00 8.76 -0.30
N GLY A 11 -58.95 9.26 -1.56
CA GLY A 11 -58.13 8.69 -2.63
C GLY A 11 -58.91 8.03 -3.77
N HIS A 12 -60.25 8.18 -3.81
CA HIS A 12 -61.08 7.65 -4.88
C HIS A 12 -61.50 8.75 -5.86
N PRO A 13 -61.25 8.62 -7.17
CA PRO A 13 -61.57 9.69 -8.11
C PRO A 13 -63.10 9.91 -8.21
N SER A 14 -63.56 11.10 -7.85
CA SER A 14 -64.97 11.48 -7.98
C SER A 14 -65.23 12.18 -9.34
N PRO A 15 -66.37 11.92 -10.01
CA PRO A 15 -66.72 12.59 -11.25
C PRO A 15 -67.07 14.08 -11.07
N LEU A 16 -67.36 14.52 -9.83
CA LEU A 16 -67.70 15.91 -9.51
C LEU A 16 -66.48 16.84 -9.37
N LEU A 17 -65.31 16.30 -9.00
CA LEU A 17 -64.09 17.07 -8.72
C LEU A 17 -62.99 16.87 -9.76
N ARG A 18 -63.26 16.12 -10.85
CA ARG A 18 -62.30 15.89 -11.93
C ARG A 18 -61.97 17.19 -12.67
N THR A 19 -60.68 17.53 -12.67
CA THR A 19 -60.10 18.68 -13.39
C THR A 19 -60.18 18.55 -14.92
N ASP A 20 -60.30 17.33 -15.44
CA ASP A 20 -60.40 17.02 -16.89
C ASP A 20 -61.84 17.00 -17.46
N ALA A 21 -62.87 17.18 -16.63
CA ALA A 21 -64.26 17.06 -17.08
C ALA A 21 -64.75 18.36 -17.74
N THR A 22 -64.80 18.39 -19.07
CA THR A 22 -65.39 19.45 -19.92
C THR A 22 -66.93 19.53 -19.80
N GLN A 23 -67.51 19.31 -18.61
CA GLN A 23 -68.96 19.29 -18.41
C GLN A 23 -69.42 20.44 -17.48
N PRO A 24 -69.81 21.60 -18.03
CA PRO A 24 -70.28 22.76 -17.26
C PRO A 24 -71.66 22.56 -16.57
N HIS A 25 -72.30 21.41 -16.73
CA HIS A 25 -73.66 21.16 -16.21
C HIS A 25 -73.73 20.66 -14.76
N ALA A 26 -72.66 20.04 -14.24
CA ALA A 26 -72.63 19.47 -12.89
C ALA A 26 -72.57 20.54 -11.76
N LEU A 27 -72.18 21.78 -12.08
CA LEU A 27 -71.96 22.87 -11.13
C LEU A 27 -72.98 24.03 -11.29
N SER A 28 -74.11 23.78 -11.95
CA SER A 28 -75.09 24.80 -12.35
C SER A 28 -75.86 25.47 -11.18
N GLY A 29 -75.62 25.05 -9.92
CA GLY A 29 -76.20 25.62 -8.71
C GLY A 29 -75.21 26.11 -7.65
N VAL A 30 -73.90 26.17 -7.97
CA VAL A 30 -72.83 26.49 -7.01
C VAL A 30 -72.36 27.94 -7.21
N SER A 31 -72.24 28.70 -6.11
CA SER A 31 -71.74 30.07 -6.17
C SER A 31 -70.26 30.14 -6.61
N PRO A 32 -69.79 31.27 -7.15
CA PRO A 32 -68.38 31.42 -7.54
C PRO A 32 -67.39 31.15 -6.39
N ALA A 33 -67.74 31.53 -5.15
CA ALA A 33 -66.91 31.31 -3.97
C ALA A 33 -66.85 29.83 -3.56
N GLU A 34 -67.98 29.12 -3.60
CA GLU A 34 -68.02 27.68 -3.36
C GLU A 34 -67.28 26.90 -4.44
N ARG A 35 -67.28 27.38 -5.69
CA ARG A 35 -66.49 26.78 -6.77
C ARG A 35 -64.99 26.87 -6.51
N GLN A 36 -64.50 27.99 -5.99
CA GLN A 36 -63.11 28.17 -5.57
C GLN A 36 -62.74 27.17 -4.45
N LEU A 37 -63.64 26.97 -3.49
CA LEU A 37 -63.48 26.03 -2.39
C LEU A 37 -63.44 24.57 -2.90
N LEU A 38 -64.35 24.19 -3.79
CA LEU A 38 -64.33 22.87 -4.45
C LEU A 38 -63.06 22.67 -5.27
N ALA A 39 -62.53 23.70 -5.94
CA ALA A 39 -61.27 23.61 -6.66
C ALA A 39 -60.08 23.35 -5.73
N SER A 40 -60.06 23.95 -4.52
CA SER A 40 -59.02 23.67 -3.53
C SER A 40 -59.08 22.23 -2.99
N ALA A 41 -60.29 21.70 -2.77
CA ALA A 41 -60.49 20.31 -2.37
C ALA A 41 -60.13 19.33 -3.50
N ALA A 42 -60.48 19.67 -4.75
CA ALA A 42 -60.11 18.89 -5.94
C ALA A 42 -58.59 18.79 -6.09
N HIS A 43 -57.87 19.91 -5.96
CA HIS A 43 -56.41 19.94 -5.98
C HIS A 43 -55.81 19.06 -4.90
N LEU A 44 -56.30 19.16 -3.65
CA LEU A 44 -55.83 18.32 -2.55
C LEU A 44 -56.07 16.82 -2.81
N SER A 45 -57.24 16.44 -3.32
CA SER A 45 -57.51 15.04 -3.70
C SER A 45 -56.63 14.56 -4.86
N ASP A 46 -56.38 15.41 -5.85
CA ASP A 46 -55.52 15.06 -6.99
C ASP A 46 -54.07 14.83 -6.54
N VAL A 47 -53.55 15.67 -5.64
CA VAL A 47 -52.22 15.48 -5.05
C VAL A 47 -52.16 14.21 -4.21
N HIS A 48 -53.19 13.91 -3.41
CA HIS A 48 -53.25 12.68 -2.61
C HIS A 48 -53.26 11.42 -3.50
N ILE A 49 -54.10 11.38 -4.54
CA ILE A 49 -54.16 10.23 -5.48
C ILE A 49 -52.82 10.04 -6.19
N LYS A 50 -52.20 11.15 -6.64
CA LYS A 50 -50.85 11.11 -7.23
C LYS A 50 -49.85 10.55 -6.23
N LEU A 51 -49.80 11.09 -5.02
CA LEU A 51 -48.90 10.62 -3.97
C LEU A 51 -49.04 9.12 -3.73
N ILE A 52 -50.25 8.59 -3.53
CA ILE A 52 -50.48 7.15 -3.35
C ILE A 52 -49.87 6.33 -4.50
N SER A 53 -50.16 6.71 -5.74
CA SER A 53 -49.69 5.96 -6.91
C SER A 53 -48.17 6.01 -7.09
N TYR A 54 -47.57 7.19 -6.92
CA TYR A 54 -46.15 7.41 -7.17
C TYR A 54 -45.28 6.95 -5.99
N THR A 55 -45.72 7.08 -4.73
CA THR A 55 -44.99 6.50 -3.59
C THR A 55 -44.97 4.98 -3.67
N ALA A 56 -46.07 4.34 -4.07
CA ALA A 56 -46.12 2.90 -4.32
C ALA A 56 -45.19 2.49 -5.47
N GLN A 57 -45.06 3.31 -6.51
CA GLN A 57 -44.09 3.08 -7.58
C GLN A 57 -42.65 3.14 -7.04
N VAL A 58 -42.28 4.22 -6.35
CA VAL A 58 -40.92 4.38 -5.79
C VAL A 58 -40.59 3.26 -4.80
N ALA A 59 -41.51 2.91 -3.91
CA ALA A 59 -41.32 1.83 -2.93
C ALA A 59 -41.06 0.45 -3.56
N ASN A 60 -41.52 0.22 -4.79
CA ASN A 60 -41.37 -1.06 -5.48
C ASN A 60 -40.25 -1.09 -6.52
N SER A 61 -40.00 0.02 -7.23
CA SER A 61 -39.11 0.04 -8.39
C SER A 61 -37.78 0.76 -8.18
N HIS A 62 -37.61 1.52 -7.09
CA HIS A 62 -36.43 2.38 -6.94
C HIS A 62 -35.18 1.57 -6.52
N PRO A 63 -33.99 1.82 -7.11
CA PRO A 63 -32.76 1.06 -6.81
C PRO A 63 -32.22 1.31 -5.39
N SER A 64 -32.31 2.55 -4.88
CA SER A 64 -31.91 2.91 -3.51
C SER A 64 -32.89 2.34 -2.46
N THR A 65 -32.35 1.67 -1.43
CA THR A 65 -33.08 1.22 -0.24
C THR A 65 -33.61 2.38 0.60
N ILE A 66 -32.86 3.48 0.67
CA ILE A 66 -33.21 4.67 1.44
C ILE A 66 -34.43 5.34 0.81
N CYS A 67 -34.44 5.56 -0.51
CA CYS A 67 -35.59 6.12 -1.21
C CYS A 67 -36.84 5.23 -1.08
N ARG A 68 -36.70 3.90 -1.11
CA ARG A 68 -37.81 2.97 -0.87
C ARG A 68 -38.36 3.07 0.55
N ALA A 69 -37.48 3.16 1.55
CA ALA A 69 -37.88 3.31 2.95
C ALA A 69 -38.63 4.63 3.18
N VAL A 70 -38.13 5.73 2.62
CA VAL A 70 -38.79 7.04 2.70
C VAL A 70 -40.14 7.03 1.97
N ALA A 71 -40.24 6.47 0.75
CA ALA A 71 -41.51 6.36 0.04
C ALA A 71 -42.54 5.53 0.82
N THR A 72 -42.10 4.44 1.47
CA THR A 72 -42.95 3.62 2.36
C THR A 72 -43.38 4.40 3.60
N ALA A 73 -42.54 5.26 4.15
CA ALA A 73 -42.88 6.13 5.27
C ALA A 73 -43.87 7.25 4.90
N ILE A 74 -43.74 7.84 3.69
CA ILE A 74 -44.72 8.80 3.18
C ILE A 74 -46.10 8.16 3.14
N ASP A 75 -46.21 6.95 2.60
CA ASP A 75 -47.47 6.21 2.51
C ASP A 75 -48.02 5.80 3.89
N SER A 76 -47.23 5.08 4.69
CA SER A 76 -47.67 4.50 5.96
C SER A 76 -47.87 5.50 7.11
N ILE A 77 -47.14 6.63 7.11
CA ILE A 77 -47.20 7.62 8.19
C ILE A 77 -48.05 8.81 7.76
N HIS A 78 -47.68 9.49 6.68
CA HIS A 78 -48.26 10.79 6.33
C HIS A 78 -49.57 10.66 5.56
N LEU A 79 -49.65 9.78 4.55
CA LEU A 79 -50.90 9.54 3.81
C LEU A 79 -51.93 8.82 4.69
N ALA A 80 -51.51 7.82 5.47
CA ALA A 80 -52.38 7.18 6.44
C ALA A 80 -52.90 8.16 7.52
N ALA A 81 -52.09 9.12 7.98
CA ALA A 81 -52.56 10.15 8.91
C ALA A 81 -53.59 11.10 8.29
N PHE A 82 -53.43 11.42 7.01
CA PHE A 82 -54.43 12.20 6.27
C PHE A 82 -55.75 11.42 6.11
N GLN A 83 -55.69 10.15 5.74
CA GLN A 83 -56.89 9.29 5.67
C GLN A 83 -57.60 9.17 7.02
N ARG A 84 -56.86 9.04 8.12
CA ARG A 84 -57.45 9.09 9.48
C ARG A 84 -58.16 10.41 9.74
N LYS A 85 -57.56 11.55 9.38
CA LYS A 85 -58.22 12.86 9.52
C LYS A 85 -59.49 12.97 8.67
N VAL A 86 -59.54 12.36 7.48
CA VAL A 86 -60.77 12.28 6.67
C VAL A 86 -61.86 11.48 7.38
N LEU A 87 -61.51 10.34 7.98
CA LEU A 87 -62.43 9.51 8.76
C LEU A 87 -62.91 10.22 10.04
N ASP A 88 -62.04 10.97 10.71
CA ASP A 88 -62.40 11.75 11.89
C ASP A 88 -63.43 12.83 11.54
N VAL A 89 -63.22 13.55 10.43
CA VAL A 89 -64.18 14.56 9.93
C VAL A 89 -65.51 13.90 9.53
N GLU A 90 -65.47 12.73 8.89
CA GLU A 90 -66.69 11.96 8.57
C GLU A 90 -67.43 11.54 9.84
N ALA A 91 -66.71 11.03 10.85
CA ALA A 91 -67.28 10.65 12.13
C ALA A 91 -67.90 11.83 12.87
N SER A 92 -67.25 13.00 12.89
CA SER A 92 -67.80 14.23 13.47
C SER A 92 -69.07 14.70 12.77
N ILE A 93 -69.14 14.56 11.44
CA ILE A 93 -70.36 14.86 10.66
C ILE A 93 -71.50 13.89 11.03
N LEU A 94 -71.19 12.59 11.23
CA LEU A 94 -72.19 11.59 11.60
C LEU A 94 -72.64 11.67 13.07
N GLN A 95 -71.83 12.25 13.95
CA GLN A 95 -72.13 12.42 15.38
C GLN A 95 -72.81 13.76 15.71
N ASP A 96 -73.15 14.56 14.70
CA ASP A 96 -73.75 15.90 14.83
C ASP A 96 -72.92 16.85 15.73
N ASP A 97 -71.60 16.85 15.54
CA ASP A 97 -70.66 17.70 16.30
C ASP A 97 -70.97 19.20 16.10
N PRO A 98 -71.20 19.99 17.17
CA PRO A 98 -71.59 21.40 17.07
C PRO A 98 -70.58 22.31 16.35
N ASP A 99 -69.31 21.89 16.24
CA ASP A 99 -68.27 22.66 15.56
C ASP A 99 -68.35 22.55 14.02
N LEU A 100 -68.88 21.44 13.48
CA LEU A 100 -69.04 21.21 12.04
C LEU A 100 -70.51 21.23 11.57
N VAL A 101 -71.46 20.84 12.43
CA VAL A 101 -72.88 20.74 12.10
C VAL A 101 -73.62 21.95 12.65
N GLY A 102 -74.01 22.86 11.77
CA GLY A 102 -74.80 24.03 12.13
C GLY A 102 -76.25 23.70 12.45
N ALA A 103 -77.01 24.70 12.92
CA ALA A 103 -78.45 24.56 13.13
C ALA A 103 -79.14 23.97 11.89
N TYR A 104 -80.09 23.05 12.10
CA TYR A 104 -80.84 22.33 11.05
C TYR A 104 -80.07 21.24 10.27
N ASN A 105 -79.01 20.64 10.84
CA ASN A 105 -78.20 19.58 10.23
C ASN A 105 -77.53 20.01 8.91
N ILE A 106 -77.15 21.29 8.81
CA ILE A 106 -76.49 21.86 7.64
C ILE A 106 -74.99 21.94 7.94
N VAL A 107 -74.20 21.22 7.16
CA VAL A 107 -72.73 21.28 7.22
C VAL A 107 -72.22 22.26 6.16
N PRO A 108 -71.66 23.41 6.56
CA PRO A 108 -71.12 24.37 5.61
C PRO A 108 -69.82 23.85 5.00
N LEU A 109 -69.70 23.96 3.68
CA LEU A 109 -68.51 23.53 2.92
C LEU A 109 -67.22 24.20 3.42
N THR A 110 -67.33 25.44 3.91
CA THR A 110 -66.22 26.20 4.50
C THR A 110 -65.66 25.58 5.77
N ALA A 111 -66.49 24.97 6.61
CA ALA A 111 -66.03 24.30 7.83
C ALA A 111 -65.26 23.02 7.48
N VAL A 112 -65.80 22.20 6.58
CA VAL A 112 -65.15 20.96 6.12
C VAL A 112 -63.81 21.24 5.46
N ILE A 113 -63.72 22.25 4.59
CA ILE A 113 -62.45 22.61 3.93
C ILE A 113 -61.48 23.30 4.91
N GLY A 114 -62.00 23.99 5.92
CA GLY A 114 -61.20 24.58 7.01
C GLY A 114 -60.35 23.55 7.74
N GLU A 115 -60.91 22.37 8.01
CA GLU A 115 -60.21 21.24 8.67
C GLU A 115 -59.03 20.68 7.87
N PHE A 116 -59.02 20.83 6.55
CA PHE A 116 -57.98 20.30 5.67
C PHE A 116 -56.97 21.35 5.19
N LYS A 117 -57.13 22.62 5.56
CA LYS A 117 -56.28 23.73 5.11
C LYS A 117 -54.80 23.54 5.45
N ASP A 118 -54.53 22.98 6.63
CA ASP A 118 -53.16 22.72 7.10
C ASP A 118 -52.47 21.57 6.35
N TRP A 119 -53.24 20.72 5.66
CA TRP A 119 -52.73 19.58 4.90
C TRP A 119 -52.32 19.94 3.48
N THR A 120 -52.85 21.03 2.90
CA THR A 120 -52.56 21.41 1.51
C THR A 120 -51.07 21.60 1.26
N ARG A 121 -50.41 22.42 2.07
CA ARG A 121 -48.97 22.70 1.95
C ARG A 121 -48.11 21.46 2.19
N ARG A 122 -48.48 20.65 3.19
CA ARG A 122 -47.79 19.40 3.52
C ARG A 122 -47.85 18.42 2.36
N MET A 123 -49.01 18.27 1.73
CA MET A 123 -49.20 17.37 0.58
C MET A 123 -48.47 17.87 -0.66
N GLU A 124 -48.47 19.18 -0.91
CA GLU A 124 -47.69 19.79 -2.00
C GLU A 124 -46.18 19.56 -1.81
N TRP A 125 -45.67 19.77 -0.60
CA TRP A 125 -44.27 19.51 -0.27
C TRP A 125 -43.90 18.02 -0.39
N LEU A 126 -44.75 17.11 0.10
CA LEU A 126 -44.54 15.67 -0.08
C LEU A 126 -44.51 15.29 -1.56
N TRP A 127 -45.35 15.93 -2.37
CA TRP A 127 -45.38 15.72 -3.81
C TRP A 127 -44.09 16.19 -4.48
N GLU A 128 -43.54 17.35 -4.09
CA GLU A 128 -42.22 17.81 -4.54
C GLU A 128 -41.12 16.81 -4.17
N MET A 129 -41.15 16.22 -2.97
CA MET A 129 -40.17 15.22 -2.55
C MET A 129 -40.27 13.92 -3.36
N VAL A 130 -41.49 13.44 -3.67
CA VAL A 130 -41.70 12.25 -4.51
C VAL A 130 -41.29 12.53 -5.95
N GLN A 131 -41.57 13.72 -6.47
CA GLN A 131 -41.07 14.16 -7.79
C GLN A 131 -39.55 14.19 -7.83
N PHE A 132 -38.89 14.65 -6.76
CA PHE A 132 -37.44 14.65 -6.65
C PHE A 132 -36.85 13.23 -6.68
N MET A 133 -37.49 12.25 -6.01
CA MET A 133 -37.08 10.85 -6.07
C MET A 133 -37.22 10.25 -7.48
N LEU A 134 -38.23 10.68 -8.23
CA LEU A 134 -38.50 10.20 -9.60
C LEU A 134 -37.74 10.97 -10.68
N ALA A 135 -37.19 12.14 -10.34
CA ALA A 135 -36.45 12.98 -11.26
C ALA A 135 -35.20 12.22 -11.74
N LYS A 136 -35.04 12.14 -13.07
CA LYS A 136 -33.83 11.61 -13.69
C LYS A 136 -32.86 12.75 -13.92
N ASN A 137 -31.63 12.56 -13.46
CA ASN A 137 -30.54 13.51 -13.74
C ASN A 137 -30.19 13.50 -15.24
N LYS A 138 -29.36 14.47 -15.66
CA LYS A 138 -28.87 14.59 -17.06
C LYS A 138 -28.18 13.32 -17.60
N LYS A 139 -27.73 12.43 -16.71
CA LYS A 139 -27.11 11.13 -16.99
C LYS A 139 -28.11 9.96 -17.08
N GLY A 140 -29.41 10.20 -16.87
CA GLY A 140 -30.46 9.17 -16.84
C GLY A 140 -30.60 8.42 -15.51
N GLU A 141 -29.73 8.70 -14.53
CA GLU A 141 -29.73 8.12 -13.19
C GLU A 141 -30.85 8.71 -12.32
N THR A 142 -31.50 7.86 -11.52
CA THR A 142 -32.47 8.25 -10.50
C THR A 142 -31.77 8.87 -9.29
N CYS A 143 -32.53 9.51 -8.41
CA CYS A 143 -32.02 10.09 -7.17
C CYS A 143 -31.29 9.04 -6.31
N HIS A 144 -30.13 9.39 -5.77
CA HIS A 144 -29.42 8.54 -4.80
C HIS A 144 -29.94 8.83 -3.39
N GLY A 145 -29.89 7.85 -2.49
CA GLY A 145 -30.33 7.98 -1.10
C GLY A 145 -29.61 9.11 -0.35
N ALA A 146 -28.32 9.32 -0.63
CA ALA A 146 -27.55 10.44 -0.08
C ALA A 146 -28.14 11.81 -0.50
N GLN A 147 -28.49 11.98 -1.77
CA GLN A 147 -29.07 13.23 -2.30
C GLN A 147 -30.44 13.53 -1.66
N LEU A 148 -31.25 12.49 -1.44
CA LEU A 148 -32.52 12.62 -0.73
C LEU A 148 -32.32 13.00 0.73
N MET A 149 -31.38 12.36 1.43
CA MET A 149 -31.07 12.69 2.83
C MET A 149 -30.57 14.12 2.98
N ASP A 150 -29.68 14.58 2.11
CA ASP A 150 -29.19 15.96 2.11
C ASP A 150 -30.33 16.94 1.85
N ARG A 151 -31.21 16.64 0.88
CA ARG A 151 -32.38 17.47 0.61
C ARG A 151 -33.31 17.55 1.83
N LEU A 152 -33.64 16.42 2.45
CA LEU A 152 -34.50 16.40 3.65
C LEU A 152 -33.86 17.17 4.82
N ARG A 153 -32.54 17.11 4.98
CA ARG A 153 -31.80 17.88 5.98
C ARG A 153 -31.81 19.39 5.71
N LEU A 154 -31.81 19.81 4.44
CA LEU A 154 -32.01 21.22 4.08
C LEU A 154 -33.42 21.69 4.45
N GLU A 155 -34.45 20.86 4.21
CA GLU A 155 -35.85 21.20 4.53
C GLU A 155 -36.12 21.27 6.05
N LEU A 156 -35.28 20.65 6.90
CA LEU A 156 -35.34 20.82 8.35
C LEU A 156 -35.06 22.26 8.81
N GLN A 157 -34.34 23.04 7.99
CA GLN A 157 -34.04 24.44 8.26
C GLN A 157 -35.14 25.38 7.74
N SER A 158 -36.24 24.85 7.21
CA SER A 158 -37.37 25.65 6.74
C SER A 158 -38.07 26.39 7.89
N GLY A 159 -38.64 27.57 7.59
CA GLY A 159 -39.40 28.38 8.56
C GLY A 159 -40.81 27.85 8.86
N TYR A 160 -41.20 26.70 8.30
CA TYR A 160 -42.54 26.13 8.39
C TYR A 160 -42.55 24.90 9.31
N ARG A 161 -43.20 25.01 10.47
CA ARG A 161 -43.21 23.94 11.51
C ARG A 161 -43.86 22.63 11.05
N ASP A 162 -44.89 22.73 10.20
CA ASP A 162 -45.60 21.59 9.63
C ASP A 162 -44.72 20.77 8.67
N VAL A 163 -43.93 21.45 7.84
CA VAL A 163 -42.96 20.83 6.92
C VAL A 163 -41.74 20.31 7.68
N GLN A 164 -41.24 21.08 8.65
CA GLN A 164 -40.11 20.67 9.49
C GLN A 164 -40.41 19.36 10.24
N ASN A 165 -41.60 19.23 10.84
CA ASN A 165 -41.99 18.02 11.56
C ASN A 165 -42.09 16.80 10.62
N THR A 166 -42.61 16.98 9.40
CA THR A 166 -42.70 15.88 8.42
C THR A 166 -41.32 15.51 7.88
N ALA A 167 -40.49 16.51 7.58
CA ALA A 167 -39.10 16.29 7.18
C ALA A 167 -38.33 15.52 8.25
N MET A 168 -38.49 15.88 9.53
CA MET A 168 -37.85 15.16 10.63
C MET A 168 -38.28 13.70 10.70
N SER A 169 -39.59 13.43 10.58
CA SER A 169 -40.08 12.05 10.52
C SER A 169 -39.43 11.27 9.38
N LEU A 170 -39.31 11.85 8.18
CA LEU A 170 -38.71 11.18 7.03
C LEU A 170 -37.18 11.02 7.16
N VAL A 171 -36.48 11.99 7.76
CA VAL A 171 -35.03 11.89 8.04
C VAL A 171 -34.74 10.75 8.99
N THR A 172 -35.51 10.58 10.08
CA THR A 172 -35.29 9.44 11.00
C THR A 172 -35.43 8.09 10.28
N VAL A 173 -36.37 7.95 9.35
CA VAL A 173 -36.53 6.72 8.57
C VAL A 173 -35.36 6.52 7.60
N ALA A 174 -34.92 7.58 6.93
CA ALA A 174 -33.77 7.52 6.03
C ALA A 174 -32.48 7.14 6.77
N GLU A 175 -32.20 7.78 7.91
CA GLU A 175 -31.02 7.52 8.74
C GLU A 175 -31.05 6.12 9.36
N THR A 176 -32.21 5.64 9.81
CA THR A 176 -32.32 4.27 10.33
C THR A 176 -32.12 3.22 9.23
N ALA A 177 -32.57 3.48 8.00
CA ALA A 177 -32.28 2.61 6.86
C ALA A 177 -30.78 2.60 6.52
N TRP A 178 -30.14 3.77 6.51
CA TRP A 178 -28.70 3.91 6.28
C TRP A 178 -27.85 3.23 7.37
N LEU A 179 -28.18 3.45 8.65
CA LEU A 179 -27.50 2.82 9.79
C LEU A 179 -27.61 1.29 9.77
N LYS A 180 -28.72 0.73 9.29
CA LYS A 180 -28.85 -0.72 9.09
C LYS A 180 -27.88 -1.25 8.04
N GLN A 181 -27.63 -0.52 6.96
CA GLN A 181 -26.64 -0.89 5.95
C GLN A 181 -25.22 -0.76 6.49
N VAL A 182 -24.91 0.34 7.17
CA VAL A 182 -23.58 0.60 7.76
C VAL A 182 -23.23 -0.40 8.86
N SER A 183 -24.17 -0.71 9.77
CA SER A 183 -23.92 -1.69 10.84
C SER A 183 -23.65 -3.10 10.32
N ALA A 184 -24.30 -3.51 9.23
CA ALA A 184 -24.01 -4.78 8.57
C ALA A 184 -22.57 -4.82 8.01
N TRP A 185 -22.09 -3.71 7.46
CA TRP A 185 -20.73 -3.57 6.95
C TRP A 185 -19.70 -3.54 8.09
N ILE A 186 -19.90 -2.72 9.12
CA ILE A 186 -18.94 -2.57 10.23
C ILE A 186 -18.81 -3.86 11.05
N LEU A 187 -19.92 -4.52 11.38
CA LEU A 187 -19.89 -5.68 12.29
C LEU A 187 -19.59 -7.00 11.58
N TYR A 188 -19.97 -7.13 10.31
CA TYR A 188 -19.87 -8.41 9.58
C TYR A 188 -19.04 -8.33 8.31
N GLY A 189 -18.53 -7.17 7.92
CA GLY A 189 -17.75 -6.98 6.69
C GLY A 189 -18.56 -7.23 5.41
N ARG A 190 -19.90 -7.24 5.49
CA ARG A 190 -20.78 -7.56 4.34
C ARG A 190 -21.28 -6.28 3.70
N LEU A 191 -20.99 -6.12 2.41
CA LEU A 191 -21.58 -5.06 1.60
C LEU A 191 -23.08 -5.34 1.36
N PRO A 192 -23.94 -4.31 1.34
CA PRO A 192 -25.35 -4.47 1.00
C PRO A 192 -25.54 -5.06 -0.41
N SER A 193 -26.21 -6.21 -0.51
CA SER A 193 -26.49 -6.86 -1.79
C SER A 193 -27.53 -6.12 -2.64
N PHE A 194 -28.35 -5.27 -2.03
CA PHE A 194 -29.38 -4.47 -2.69
C PHE A 194 -29.15 -2.99 -2.38
N GLY A 195 -29.13 -2.15 -3.41
CA GLY A 195 -28.77 -0.73 -3.31
C GLY A 195 -27.26 -0.52 -3.06
N GLY A 196 -26.41 -1.43 -3.53
CA GLY A 196 -24.94 -1.31 -3.41
C GLY A 196 -24.38 -0.07 -4.09
N ASP A 197 -24.97 0.35 -5.21
CA ASP A 197 -24.60 1.57 -5.92
C ASP A 197 -24.82 2.86 -5.09
N ASP A 198 -25.74 2.80 -4.12
CA ASP A 198 -26.07 3.91 -3.22
C ASP A 198 -25.18 3.94 -1.97
N PHE A 199 -24.44 2.84 -1.71
CA PHE A 199 -23.50 2.78 -0.60
C PHE A 199 -22.16 3.39 -1.01
N PHE A 200 -21.56 4.19 -0.13
CA PHE A 200 -20.34 4.92 -0.42
C PHE A 200 -19.10 4.03 -0.55
N VAL A 201 -19.16 2.77 -0.11
CA VAL A 201 -18.11 1.76 -0.32
C VAL A 201 -18.52 0.83 -1.44
N GLN A 202 -17.76 0.82 -2.53
CA GLN A 202 -17.98 -0.06 -3.67
C GLN A 202 -16.84 -1.06 -3.79
N LYS A 203 -17.17 -2.31 -4.13
CA LYS A 203 -16.16 -3.32 -4.43
C LYS A 203 -15.59 -3.01 -5.82
N VAL A 204 -14.29 -2.77 -5.91
CA VAL A 204 -13.58 -2.82 -7.19
C VAL A 204 -13.45 -4.30 -7.54
N GLU A 205 -14.05 -4.73 -8.65
CA GLU A 205 -14.01 -6.11 -9.13
C GLU A 205 -12.57 -6.48 -9.54
N GLU A 206 -11.75 -6.90 -8.58
CA GLU A 206 -10.60 -7.77 -8.84
C GLU A 206 -11.02 -9.21 -8.52
N SER A 207 -11.04 -10.01 -9.57
CA SER A 207 -11.46 -11.41 -9.52
C SER A 207 -10.33 -12.26 -8.95
N GLU A 208 -10.35 -12.53 -7.65
CA GLU A 208 -9.48 -13.56 -7.07
C GLU A 208 -10.29 -14.60 -6.29
N ASN A 209 -10.08 -15.85 -6.70
CA ASN A 209 -10.81 -17.04 -6.33
C ASN A 209 -9.79 -18.07 -5.87
N GLY A 210 -9.87 -18.56 -4.63
CA GLY A 210 -9.02 -19.67 -4.20
C GLY A 210 -9.12 -20.02 -2.72
N GLN A 211 -9.75 -21.15 -2.43
CA GLN A 211 -9.77 -21.80 -1.12
C GLN A 211 -8.77 -22.97 -1.07
N HIS A 212 -8.47 -23.38 0.18
CA HIS A 212 -7.89 -24.65 0.66
C HIS A 212 -6.36 -24.68 0.77
N ALA A 213 -5.73 -25.48 1.63
CA ALA A 213 -6.00 -26.07 2.95
C ALA A 213 -4.66 -26.75 3.34
N GLU A 214 -4.31 -26.68 4.62
CA GLU A 214 -3.29 -27.40 5.41
C GLU A 214 -2.98 -28.85 4.94
N GLU A 215 -1.76 -29.44 4.99
CA GLU A 215 -0.70 -29.50 6.02
C GLU A 215 0.58 -30.17 5.41
N ASP A 216 1.79 -29.61 5.63
CA ASP A 216 3.09 -30.29 5.89
C ASP A 216 4.23 -29.22 6.04
N GLU A 217 4.55 -28.87 7.28
CA GLU A 217 4.49 -27.45 7.68
C GLU A 217 5.68 -26.52 7.41
N GLN A 218 6.85 -26.95 6.90
CA GLN A 218 7.99 -26.01 6.79
C GLN A 218 8.76 -26.06 5.48
N LEU A 219 9.11 -27.26 4.99
CA LEU A 219 9.83 -27.40 3.71
C LEU A 219 8.88 -27.47 2.51
N GLU A 220 7.68 -28.03 2.69
CA GLU A 220 6.61 -27.97 1.69
C GLU A 220 5.99 -26.58 1.66
N LEU A 221 5.77 -25.95 2.84
CA LEU A 221 5.42 -24.54 2.94
C LEU A 221 6.42 -23.65 2.19
N ALA A 222 7.72 -23.78 2.43
CA ALA A 222 8.71 -23.00 1.70
C ALA A 222 8.66 -23.26 0.18
N ARG A 223 8.38 -24.49 -0.26
CA ARG A 223 8.27 -24.86 -1.70
C ARG A 223 6.97 -24.36 -2.34
N ASP A 224 5.87 -24.32 -1.59
CA ASP A 224 4.58 -23.84 -2.06
C ASP A 224 4.56 -22.31 -2.12
N LEU A 225 5.14 -21.65 -1.12
CA LEU A 225 5.24 -20.20 -1.05
C LEU A 225 6.32 -19.66 -2.00
N LEU A 226 7.54 -20.23 -2.05
CA LEU A 226 8.63 -19.75 -2.91
C LEU A 226 8.59 -20.42 -4.28
N ARG A 227 8.16 -19.68 -5.29
CA ARG A 227 8.23 -20.11 -6.70
C ARG A 227 9.29 -19.30 -7.43
N LEU A 228 10.28 -20.01 -7.98
CA LEU A 228 11.19 -19.45 -8.98
C LEU A 228 10.49 -19.50 -10.34
N ASN A 229 10.00 -18.34 -10.78
CA ASN A 229 9.38 -18.20 -12.08
C ASN A 229 10.44 -17.81 -13.10
N LEU A 230 10.73 -18.72 -14.03
CA LEU A 230 11.52 -18.41 -15.23
C LEU A 230 10.56 -17.86 -16.28
N THR A 231 10.58 -16.54 -16.50
CA THR A 231 9.72 -15.93 -17.50
C THR A 231 10.35 -16.12 -18.88
N LYS A 232 9.60 -16.73 -19.81
CA LYS A 232 10.09 -17.06 -21.16
C LYS A 232 10.40 -15.82 -22.03
N SER A 233 10.03 -14.63 -21.58
CA SER A 233 10.31 -13.35 -22.23
C SER A 233 10.66 -12.27 -21.19
N LYS A 234 11.24 -11.16 -21.66
CA LYS A 234 11.52 -9.92 -20.90
C LYS A 234 10.20 -9.29 -20.45
N ALA A 235 9.49 -9.94 -19.54
CA ALA A 235 8.27 -9.45 -18.94
C ALA A 235 8.64 -8.37 -17.92
N THR A 236 8.24 -7.13 -18.22
CA THR A 236 8.35 -6.02 -17.30
C THR A 236 7.47 -6.33 -16.09
N PRO A 237 7.99 -6.30 -14.86
CA PRO A 237 7.14 -6.43 -13.68
C PRO A 237 6.22 -5.20 -13.60
N ASN A 238 4.92 -5.44 -13.45
CA ASN A 238 3.98 -4.37 -13.15
C ASN A 238 4.02 -4.09 -11.65
N PHE A 239 4.81 -3.10 -11.27
CA PHE A 239 4.69 -2.49 -9.95
C PHE A 239 3.41 -1.63 -9.97
N GLY A 240 2.32 -2.14 -9.38
CA GLY A 240 1.05 -1.42 -9.31
C GLY A 240 1.17 -0.08 -8.56
N SER A 241 0.12 0.74 -8.63
CA SER A 241 0.09 2.10 -8.05
C SER A 241 0.25 2.15 -6.51
N GLY A 242 0.28 0.99 -5.84
CA GLY A 242 0.42 0.86 -4.38
C GLY A 242 1.87 0.73 -3.85
N SER A 243 2.89 0.79 -4.72
CA SER A 243 4.29 0.52 -4.36
C SER A 243 4.94 1.59 -3.46
N GLY A 244 4.37 2.80 -3.34
CA GLY A 244 4.96 3.90 -2.55
C GLY A 244 6.31 4.42 -3.05
N LEU A 245 6.74 4.00 -4.24
CA LEU A 245 7.96 4.45 -4.92
C LEU A 245 7.65 5.56 -5.93
N SER A 246 8.60 6.46 -6.18
CA SER A 246 8.51 7.42 -7.29
C SER A 246 8.42 6.68 -8.62
N ARG A 247 7.68 7.25 -9.58
CA ARG A 247 7.48 6.70 -10.94
C ARG A 247 8.81 6.41 -11.65
N ASP A 248 9.84 7.19 -11.37
CA ASP A 248 11.19 7.03 -11.93
C ASP A 248 11.95 5.87 -11.29
N ALA A 249 11.79 5.64 -9.99
CA ALA A 249 12.37 4.48 -9.32
C ALA A 249 11.74 3.17 -9.85
N VAL A 250 10.44 3.19 -10.11
CA VAL A 250 9.70 2.06 -10.68
C VAL A 250 10.19 1.72 -12.09
N SER A 251 10.40 2.72 -12.96
CA SER A 251 10.91 2.49 -14.31
C SER A 251 12.32 1.89 -14.27
N LEU A 252 13.22 2.44 -13.44
CA LEU A 252 14.58 1.95 -13.26
C LEU A 252 14.63 0.50 -12.73
N LEU A 253 13.79 0.16 -11.75
CA LEU A 253 13.69 -1.21 -11.22
C LEU A 253 13.14 -2.19 -12.25
N SER A 254 12.21 -1.74 -13.09
CA SER A 254 11.61 -2.55 -14.15
C SER A 254 12.59 -2.85 -15.28
N GLU A 255 13.49 -1.92 -15.59
CA GLU A 255 14.53 -2.04 -16.61
C GLU A 255 15.82 -2.70 -16.10
N SER A 256 15.89 -3.02 -14.81
CA SER A 256 17.09 -3.55 -14.16
C SER A 256 17.67 -4.80 -14.88
N PRO A 257 18.96 -4.77 -15.28
CA PRO A 257 19.56 -5.81 -16.11
C PRO A 257 20.02 -7.05 -15.31
N PHE A 258 20.05 -6.97 -13.97
CA PHE A 258 20.61 -8.01 -13.08
C PHE A 258 19.86 -9.36 -13.11
N ARG A 259 18.60 -9.38 -13.57
CA ARG A 259 17.76 -10.59 -13.61
C ARG A 259 18.26 -11.67 -14.57
N ASN A 260 19.09 -11.28 -15.55
CA ASN A 260 19.64 -12.17 -16.57
C ASN A 260 21.04 -12.71 -16.21
N LEU A 261 21.58 -12.38 -15.03
CA LEU A 261 22.92 -12.82 -14.65
C LEU A 261 22.95 -14.22 -14.04
N LEU A 262 21.83 -14.69 -13.47
CA LEU A 262 21.75 -16.04 -12.90
C LEU A 262 21.57 -17.10 -13.98
N PHE A 263 20.63 -16.86 -14.88
CA PHE A 263 20.36 -17.68 -16.05
C PHE A 263 20.31 -16.78 -17.28
N SER A 264 20.51 -17.36 -18.48
CA SER A 264 20.32 -16.65 -19.74
C SER A 264 18.89 -16.15 -19.97
N VAL A 265 17.97 -16.50 -19.07
CA VAL A 265 16.56 -16.11 -19.03
C VAL A 265 16.32 -15.37 -17.71
N PRO A 266 15.53 -14.28 -17.70
CA PRO A 266 15.21 -13.55 -16.48
C PRO A 266 14.61 -14.46 -15.42
N SER A 267 15.22 -14.49 -14.23
CA SER A 267 14.72 -15.22 -13.07
C SER A 267 14.05 -14.29 -12.07
N LEU A 268 12.83 -14.63 -11.67
CA LEU A 268 12.06 -13.92 -10.65
C LEU A 268 11.75 -14.88 -9.50
N LEU A 269 12.05 -14.46 -8.27
CA LEU A 269 11.67 -15.20 -7.07
C LEU A 269 10.38 -14.59 -6.52
N SER A 270 9.26 -15.29 -6.69
CA SER A 270 7.98 -14.86 -6.14
C SER A 270 7.65 -15.64 -4.88
N ILE A 271 7.17 -14.95 -3.86
CA ILE A 271 6.57 -15.55 -2.66
C ILE A 271 5.07 -15.44 -2.82
N GLN A 272 4.33 -16.54 -2.66
CA GLN A 272 2.87 -16.50 -2.45
C GLN A 272 2.65 -16.22 -0.97
N ILE A 273 1.96 -15.14 -0.62
CA ILE A 273 1.73 -14.78 0.78
C ILE A 273 0.38 -15.36 1.20
N PRO A 274 0.31 -16.18 2.26
CA PRO A 274 -0.95 -16.71 2.73
C PRO A 274 -1.76 -15.61 3.45
N PRO A 275 -3.11 -15.63 3.36
CA PRO A 275 -3.94 -14.76 4.19
C PRO A 275 -3.73 -15.12 5.67
N PRO A 276 -3.61 -14.14 6.60
CA PRO A 276 -3.97 -12.72 6.50
C PRO A 276 -2.81 -11.75 6.21
N LEU A 277 -1.60 -12.24 5.96
CA LEU A 277 -0.40 -11.40 5.79
C LEU A 277 -0.44 -10.53 4.52
N ASP A 278 -1.29 -10.91 3.56
CA ASP A 278 -1.62 -10.15 2.34
C ASP A 278 -2.24 -8.77 2.63
N MET A 279 -2.88 -8.57 3.80
CA MET A 279 -3.40 -7.26 4.20
C MET A 279 -2.29 -6.21 4.38
N VAL A 280 -1.08 -6.66 4.72
CA VAL A 280 0.08 -5.80 4.98
C VAL A 280 1.02 -5.78 3.77
N LEU A 281 1.29 -6.95 3.21
CA LEU A 281 2.32 -7.16 2.20
C LEU A 281 1.66 -7.20 0.82
N SER A 282 1.79 -6.10 0.08
CA SER A 282 1.26 -6.00 -1.28
C SER A 282 2.04 -6.88 -2.26
N PRO A 283 1.41 -7.40 -3.34
CA PRO A 283 2.13 -8.06 -4.44
C PRO A 283 3.21 -7.17 -5.08
N SER A 284 3.08 -5.83 -5.03
CA SER A 284 4.14 -4.91 -5.46
C SER A 284 5.41 -5.04 -4.64
N ASP A 285 5.26 -5.26 -3.33
CA ASP A 285 6.35 -5.31 -2.36
C ASP A 285 7.18 -6.58 -2.58
N ILE A 286 6.51 -7.69 -2.93
CA ILE A 286 7.15 -8.96 -3.29
C ILE A 286 8.00 -8.81 -4.55
N GLN A 287 7.53 -8.05 -5.54
CA GLN A 287 8.32 -7.78 -6.75
C GLN A 287 9.57 -6.96 -6.43
N ILE A 288 9.49 -5.99 -5.51
CA ILE A 288 10.65 -5.23 -5.03
C ILE A 288 11.66 -6.17 -4.38
N TYR A 289 11.22 -7.05 -3.47
CA TYR A 289 12.08 -8.05 -2.87
C TYR A 289 12.74 -8.97 -3.90
N SER A 290 12.01 -9.37 -4.95
CA SER A 290 12.59 -10.16 -6.02
C SER A 290 13.68 -9.38 -6.79
N CYS A 291 13.53 -8.07 -6.97
CA CYS A 291 14.55 -7.24 -7.62
C CYS A 291 15.82 -7.15 -6.78
N ILE A 292 15.65 -6.87 -5.48
CA ILE A 292 16.74 -6.81 -4.51
C ILE A 292 17.47 -8.15 -4.45
N ASN A 293 16.73 -9.27 -4.38
CA ASN A 293 17.31 -10.60 -4.39
C ASN A 293 18.12 -10.87 -5.67
N ALA A 294 17.57 -10.57 -6.85
CA ALA A 294 18.29 -10.76 -8.12
C ALA A 294 19.60 -9.95 -8.16
N TYR A 295 19.56 -8.72 -7.64
CA TYR A 295 20.73 -7.85 -7.53
C TYR A 295 21.80 -8.42 -6.60
N LEU A 296 21.46 -8.72 -5.34
CA LEU A 296 22.40 -9.27 -4.36
C LEU A 296 22.95 -10.65 -4.79
N LEU A 297 22.09 -11.50 -5.34
CA LEU A 297 22.46 -12.84 -5.78
C LEU A 297 23.40 -12.80 -7.01
N SER A 298 23.27 -11.79 -7.88
CA SER A 298 24.19 -11.62 -9.02
C SER A 298 25.64 -11.34 -8.58
N MET A 299 25.83 -10.51 -7.54
CA MET A 299 27.13 -10.23 -6.95
C MET A 299 27.70 -11.46 -6.24
N ARG A 300 26.88 -12.13 -5.41
CA ARG A 300 27.27 -13.36 -4.71
C ARG A 300 27.66 -14.48 -5.67
N ARG A 301 26.94 -14.62 -6.79
CA ARG A 301 27.29 -15.57 -7.87
C ARG A 301 28.67 -15.26 -8.43
N ALA A 302 28.96 -14.02 -8.80
CA ALA A 302 30.26 -13.64 -9.35
C ALA A 302 31.40 -13.91 -8.35
N HIS A 303 31.17 -13.61 -7.07
CA HIS A 303 32.12 -13.88 -5.99
C HIS A 303 32.39 -15.40 -5.83
N ILE A 304 31.35 -16.25 -5.81
CA ILE A 304 31.49 -17.71 -5.75
C ILE A 304 32.25 -18.24 -6.98
N ARG A 305 31.91 -17.77 -8.19
CA ARG A 305 32.58 -18.23 -9.41
C ARG A 305 34.07 -17.85 -9.44
N LEU A 306 34.43 -16.66 -8.96
CA LEU A 306 35.83 -16.24 -8.86
C LEU A 306 36.60 -17.04 -7.79
N THR A 307 35.97 -17.29 -6.64
CA THR A 307 36.59 -18.10 -5.57
C THR A 307 36.71 -19.57 -5.98
N ASP A 308 35.79 -20.10 -6.79
CA ASP A 308 35.86 -21.46 -7.34
C ASP A 308 37.06 -21.67 -8.26
N LEU A 309 37.59 -20.63 -8.91
CA LEU A 309 38.86 -20.72 -9.63
C LEU A 309 40.01 -21.18 -8.72
N TRP A 310 39.89 -21.04 -7.39
CA TRP A 310 40.86 -21.53 -6.39
C TRP A 310 40.83 -23.04 -6.19
N LYS A 311 39.76 -23.70 -6.61
CA LYS A 311 39.66 -25.16 -6.60
C LYS A 311 40.42 -25.83 -7.75
N ILE A 312 40.76 -25.09 -8.81
CA ILE A 312 41.54 -25.61 -9.95
C ILE A 312 43.01 -25.74 -9.55
N THR A 313 43.34 -26.84 -8.86
CA THR A 313 44.68 -27.05 -8.27
C THR A 313 45.79 -27.18 -9.31
N SER A 314 45.49 -27.70 -10.49
CA SER A 314 46.42 -27.89 -11.62
C SER A 314 47.08 -26.59 -12.10
N LEU A 315 46.37 -25.46 -11.99
CA LEU A 315 46.86 -24.14 -12.42
C LEU A 315 47.70 -23.41 -11.36
N ARG A 316 47.67 -23.88 -10.10
CA ARG A 316 48.32 -23.19 -8.96
C ARG A 316 49.39 -24.00 -8.26
N ARG A 317 49.14 -25.30 -8.07
CA ARG A 317 50.00 -26.16 -7.27
C ARG A 317 50.86 -26.98 -8.21
N GLN A 318 52.17 -26.99 -7.96
CA GLN A 318 53.03 -28.00 -8.54
C GLN A 318 52.74 -29.32 -7.83
N TYR A 319 52.21 -30.31 -8.55
CA TYR A 319 52.23 -31.67 -8.03
C TYR A 319 53.66 -32.20 -8.17
N PRO A 320 54.26 -32.73 -7.08
CA PRO A 320 55.50 -33.49 -7.19
C PRO A 320 55.25 -34.66 -8.14
N THR A 321 55.99 -34.73 -9.23
CA THR A 321 55.94 -35.90 -10.11
C THR A 321 56.51 -37.10 -9.36
N ALA A 322 55.82 -38.24 -9.41
CA ALA A 322 56.35 -39.49 -8.90
C ALA A 322 57.62 -39.88 -9.68
N LYS A 323 58.49 -40.69 -9.05
CA LYS A 323 59.81 -41.12 -9.54
C LYS A 323 59.81 -41.33 -11.06
N GLY A 324 60.51 -40.47 -11.79
CA GLY A 324 60.64 -40.50 -13.23
C GLY A 324 62.01 -39.98 -13.67
N ASP A 325 62.24 -39.98 -14.99
CA ASP A 325 63.48 -39.52 -15.58
C ASP A 325 63.75 -38.04 -15.22
N ARG A 326 64.99 -37.73 -14.85
CA ARG A 326 65.39 -36.40 -14.35
C ARG A 326 65.11 -35.31 -15.38
N GLU A 327 65.25 -35.64 -16.66
CA GLU A 327 65.01 -34.72 -17.77
C GLU A 327 63.54 -34.35 -17.88
N HIS A 328 62.63 -35.32 -17.76
CA HIS A 328 61.18 -35.10 -17.80
C HIS A 328 60.71 -34.21 -16.64
N ILE A 329 61.25 -34.40 -15.43
CA ILE A 329 60.95 -33.56 -14.27
C ILE A 329 61.38 -32.10 -14.50
N ILE A 330 62.56 -31.89 -15.10
CA ILE A 330 63.05 -30.55 -15.44
C ILE A 330 62.15 -29.89 -16.49
N LEU A 331 61.72 -30.64 -17.51
CA LEU A 331 60.82 -30.13 -18.56
C LEU A 331 59.46 -29.72 -17.98
N LEU A 332 58.83 -30.57 -17.16
CA LEU A 332 57.55 -30.26 -16.51
C LEU A 332 57.67 -29.04 -15.58
N ARG A 333 58.78 -28.93 -14.84
CA ARG A 333 59.04 -27.74 -14.01
C ARG A 333 59.19 -26.48 -14.85
N LYS A 334 59.93 -26.52 -15.97
CA LYS A 334 60.07 -25.37 -16.88
C LYS A 334 58.71 -24.97 -17.48
N ARG A 335 57.91 -25.94 -17.93
CA ARG A 335 56.55 -25.74 -18.46
C ARG A 335 55.65 -25.08 -17.42
N TRP A 336 55.63 -25.61 -16.21
CA TRP A 336 54.85 -25.03 -15.11
C TRP A 336 55.30 -23.62 -14.75
N THR A 337 56.60 -23.36 -14.65
CA THR A 337 57.10 -22.02 -14.30
C THR A 337 56.71 -20.99 -15.36
N SER A 338 56.77 -21.36 -16.64
CA SER A 338 56.30 -20.53 -17.75
C SER A 338 54.80 -20.24 -17.65
N ARG A 339 53.95 -21.27 -17.48
CA ARG A 339 52.49 -21.10 -17.31
C ARG A 339 52.13 -20.30 -16.06
N SER A 340 52.78 -20.59 -14.93
CA SER A 340 52.59 -19.88 -13.66
C SER A 340 52.93 -18.40 -13.83
N SER A 341 54.07 -18.06 -14.45
CA SER A 341 54.42 -16.66 -14.73
C SER A 341 53.40 -15.95 -15.62
N SER A 342 52.88 -16.63 -16.65
CA SER A 342 51.87 -16.07 -17.56
C SER A 342 50.53 -15.80 -16.86
N MET A 343 50.17 -16.61 -15.85
CA MET A 343 48.89 -16.49 -15.15
C MET A 343 48.95 -15.58 -13.92
N ARG A 344 50.13 -15.06 -13.53
CA ARG A 344 50.25 -14.18 -12.35
C ARG A 344 49.34 -12.97 -12.46
N SER A 345 49.34 -12.29 -13.61
CA SER A 345 48.48 -11.13 -13.86
C SER A 345 47.00 -11.46 -13.69
N SER A 346 46.55 -12.57 -14.27
CA SER A 346 45.17 -13.04 -14.15
C SER A 346 44.79 -13.34 -12.70
N TRP A 347 45.70 -13.95 -11.93
CA TRP A 347 45.48 -14.23 -10.51
C TRP A 347 45.47 -12.97 -9.64
N THR A 348 46.32 -11.98 -9.92
CA THR A 348 46.29 -10.70 -9.21
C THR A 348 45.01 -9.93 -9.49
N THR A 349 44.55 -9.92 -10.75
CA THR A 349 43.28 -9.29 -11.12
C THR A 349 42.10 -10.02 -10.49
N ALA A 350 42.12 -11.36 -10.48
CA ALA A 350 41.08 -12.15 -9.81
C ALA A 350 41.06 -11.94 -8.29
N SER A 351 42.22 -11.83 -7.62
CA SER A 351 42.27 -11.52 -6.19
C SER A 351 41.76 -10.12 -5.87
N ALA A 352 42.09 -9.12 -6.70
CA ALA A 352 41.56 -7.77 -6.56
C ALA A 352 40.03 -7.73 -6.73
N ALA A 353 39.50 -8.44 -7.73
CA ALA A 353 38.06 -8.56 -7.95
C ALA A 353 37.33 -9.31 -6.81
N ILE A 354 37.94 -10.36 -6.24
CA ILE A 354 37.40 -11.07 -5.08
C ILE A 354 37.34 -10.15 -3.86
N PHE A 355 38.42 -9.42 -3.57
CA PHE A 355 38.45 -8.46 -2.46
C PHE A 355 37.36 -7.39 -2.63
N PHE A 356 37.29 -6.78 -3.81
CA PHE A 356 36.28 -5.78 -4.14
C PHE A 356 34.85 -6.31 -3.94
N LEU A 357 34.53 -7.48 -4.52
CA LEU A 357 33.19 -8.08 -4.38
C LEU A 357 32.89 -8.51 -2.94
N ALA A 358 33.88 -9.00 -2.20
CA ALA A 358 33.69 -9.42 -0.81
C ALA A 358 33.36 -8.23 0.10
N GLU A 359 34.09 -7.12 -0.03
CA GLU A 359 33.86 -5.91 0.78
C GLU A 359 32.53 -5.23 0.41
N THR A 360 32.20 -5.13 -0.88
CA THR A 360 30.92 -4.57 -1.34
C THR A 360 29.73 -5.44 -0.93
N GLU A 361 29.82 -6.77 -1.09
CA GLU A 361 28.78 -7.71 -0.66
C GLU A 361 28.58 -7.66 0.86
N ALA A 362 29.68 -7.67 1.64
CA ALA A 362 29.62 -7.59 3.08
C ALA A 362 28.98 -6.29 3.55
N TYR A 363 29.37 -5.14 2.99
CA TYR A 363 28.77 -3.85 3.30
C TYR A 363 27.27 -3.82 3.04
N LEU A 364 26.83 -4.23 1.84
CA LEU A 364 25.42 -4.21 1.45
C LEU A 364 24.58 -5.16 2.33
N GLN A 365 25.06 -6.39 2.59
CA GLN A 365 24.29 -7.38 3.36
C GLN A 365 24.30 -7.11 4.86
N THR A 366 25.46 -6.79 5.44
CA THR A 366 25.62 -6.68 6.90
C THR A 366 25.35 -5.28 7.44
N GLU A 367 25.81 -4.24 6.74
CA GLU A 367 25.62 -2.87 7.24
C GLU A 367 24.25 -2.34 6.82
N ILE A 368 23.86 -2.50 5.55
CA ILE A 368 22.61 -1.93 5.05
C ILE A 368 21.41 -2.83 5.37
N VAL A 369 21.39 -4.06 4.82
CA VAL A 369 20.20 -4.93 4.93
C VAL A 369 19.96 -5.34 6.39
N ALA A 370 20.97 -5.88 7.08
CA ALA A 370 20.79 -6.30 8.47
C ALA A 370 20.56 -5.10 9.41
N GLY A 371 21.30 -3.99 9.24
CA GLY A 371 21.10 -2.80 10.08
C GLY A 371 19.73 -2.14 9.92
N LEU A 372 19.20 -2.05 8.69
CA LEU A 372 17.83 -1.57 8.46
C LEU A 372 16.78 -2.55 9.03
N TRP A 373 17.00 -3.86 8.87
CA TRP A 373 16.10 -4.87 9.41
C TRP A 373 16.08 -4.86 10.93
N GLU A 374 17.22 -4.73 11.60
CA GLU A 374 17.29 -4.62 13.06
C GLU A 374 16.47 -3.44 13.57
N GLY A 375 16.61 -2.25 12.95
CA GLY A 375 15.80 -1.08 13.33
C GLY A 375 14.30 -1.26 13.08
N PHE A 376 13.92 -1.90 11.97
CA PHE A 376 12.51 -2.23 11.70
C PHE A 376 11.97 -3.31 12.65
N HIS A 377 12.78 -4.31 12.97
CA HIS A 377 12.43 -5.39 13.88
C HIS A 377 12.30 -4.92 15.32
N GLU A 378 13.19 -4.03 15.77
CA GLU A 378 13.10 -3.37 17.07
C GLU A 378 11.81 -2.53 17.16
N TRP A 379 11.46 -1.78 16.11
CA TRP A 379 10.19 -1.04 16.05
C TRP A 379 8.96 -1.96 16.09
N LEU A 380 9.01 -3.12 15.41
CA LEU A 380 7.94 -4.12 15.45
C LEU A 380 7.81 -4.80 16.82
N THR A 381 8.92 -4.98 17.54
CA THR A 381 8.97 -5.71 18.81
C THR A 381 8.95 -4.80 20.04
N ALA A 382 9.04 -3.48 19.87
CA ALA A 382 9.02 -2.47 20.94
C ALA A 382 7.78 -2.54 21.85
N ASN A 383 6.67 -3.13 21.35
CA ASN A 383 5.44 -3.35 22.11
C ASN A 383 5.40 -4.69 22.86
N ASP A 384 6.40 -5.57 22.73
CA ASP A 384 6.45 -6.84 23.45
C ASP A 384 6.98 -6.61 24.89
N PRO A 385 6.14 -6.80 25.94
CA PRO A 385 6.53 -6.54 27.33
C PRO A 385 7.72 -7.38 27.83
N LYS A 386 8.19 -8.36 27.04
CA LYS A 386 9.36 -9.19 27.38
C LYS A 386 10.71 -8.54 27.10
N HIS A 387 10.80 -7.54 26.22
CA HIS A 387 12.08 -6.91 25.85
C HIS A 387 12.41 -5.62 26.60
N GLY A 388 11.51 -5.10 27.43
CA GLY A 388 11.71 -3.88 28.24
C GLY A 388 12.61 -4.03 29.48
N GLN A 389 13.19 -5.21 29.72
CA GLN A 389 14.14 -5.46 30.81
C GLN A 389 15.48 -5.99 30.30
N SER A 390 16.11 -5.31 29.35
CA SER A 390 17.58 -5.37 29.31
C SER A 390 18.13 -4.16 28.58
N ARG A 391 19.13 -3.55 29.21
CA ARG A 391 20.07 -2.58 28.63
C ARG A 391 19.63 -1.11 28.62
N ALA A 392 19.52 -0.54 29.82
CA ALA A 392 19.77 0.89 30.00
C ALA A 392 21.29 1.17 29.95
N PRO A 393 21.79 2.07 29.09
CA PRO A 393 23.16 2.57 29.16
C PRO A 393 23.23 3.73 30.16
N THR A 394 23.94 3.52 31.27
CA THR A 394 24.29 4.57 32.23
C THR A 394 25.14 5.67 31.57
N PRO A 395 24.81 6.97 31.70
CA PRO A 395 25.65 8.04 31.21
C PRO A 395 26.86 8.27 32.15
N THR A 396 28.04 8.25 31.54
CA THR A 396 29.33 8.66 32.09
C THR A 396 29.30 10.06 32.73
N LYS A 397 29.65 10.14 34.02
CA LYS A 397 30.22 11.34 34.63
C LYS A 397 31.54 10.98 35.32
N LEU A 398 32.59 11.69 34.93
CA LEU A 398 33.91 11.67 35.56
C LEU A 398 33.87 12.44 36.89
N ARG A 399 34.27 11.73 37.96
CA ARG A 399 35.30 12.08 38.95
C ARG A 399 35.02 13.21 39.96
N ASP A 400 34.84 12.84 41.23
CA ASP A 400 35.74 13.29 42.31
C ASP A 400 35.68 12.35 43.54
N GLU A 401 36.71 12.46 44.39
CA GLU A 401 37.30 11.47 45.30
C GLU A 401 36.56 11.14 46.62
N LEU A 402 37.04 10.04 47.25
CA LEU A 402 37.07 9.67 48.69
C LEU A 402 36.10 8.61 49.23
N GLY A 403 36.64 7.39 49.46
CA GLY A 403 36.72 6.82 50.81
C GLY A 403 35.77 5.66 51.19
N GLY A 404 36.38 4.49 51.44
CA GLY A 404 35.93 3.41 52.35
C GLY A 404 34.81 2.52 51.82
N ALA A 405 34.98 1.20 51.62
CA ALA A 405 35.34 0.11 52.55
C ALA A 405 34.09 -0.77 52.73
N ASP A 406 34.29 -2.08 52.46
CA ASP A 406 33.54 -3.24 52.97
C ASP A 406 32.07 -3.39 52.49
N GLU A 407 31.48 -4.55 52.26
CA GLU A 407 31.80 -5.98 52.29
C GLU A 407 30.59 -6.67 51.60
N ASP A 408 30.79 -7.83 50.93
CA ASP A 408 30.01 -9.10 50.98
C ASP A 408 28.50 -9.02 51.37
N GLU A 409 27.47 -9.62 50.74
CA GLU A 409 27.16 -10.95 50.18
C GLU A 409 25.81 -10.79 49.41
N GLU A 410 25.58 -11.40 48.25
CA GLU A 410 24.92 -12.71 47.98
C GLU A 410 23.57 -12.99 48.67
N GLU A 411 22.71 -13.72 47.92
CA GLU A 411 21.38 -14.29 48.22
C GLU A 411 20.17 -13.40 47.87
N GLU A 412 19.53 -13.58 46.71
CA GLU A 412 18.61 -14.67 46.29
C GLU A 412 17.36 -14.83 47.17
N ASP A 413 16.24 -14.53 46.51
CA ASP A 413 14.94 -15.21 46.55
C ASP A 413 13.85 -14.88 47.59
N ASP A 414 12.71 -14.57 46.97
CA ASP A 414 11.34 -14.87 47.37
C ASP A 414 10.78 -14.28 48.65
N LEU A 415 9.85 -13.32 48.52
CA LEU A 415 8.61 -13.38 49.31
C LEU A 415 7.47 -12.53 48.70
N TRP A 416 6.68 -13.15 47.83
CA TRP A 416 5.30 -12.73 47.59
C TRP A 416 4.44 -13.19 48.77
N LEU A 417 4.11 -12.30 49.70
CA LEU A 417 2.88 -12.42 50.50
C LEU A 417 2.43 -11.04 50.98
N GLY A 418 1.20 -10.69 50.59
CA GLY A 418 0.61 -9.39 50.82
C GLY A 418 0.26 -9.10 52.27
N ASN A 419 0.03 -7.82 52.54
CA ASN A 419 -0.73 -7.39 53.70
C ASN A 419 -1.67 -6.24 53.31
N GLU A 420 -2.96 -6.52 53.40
CA GLU A 420 -4.03 -5.53 53.40
C GLU A 420 -4.06 -4.80 54.75
N ASN A 421 -3.73 -3.51 54.75
CA ASN A 421 -4.39 -2.48 55.56
C ASN A 421 -3.67 -1.14 55.37
N GLU A 422 -4.34 -0.16 54.73
CA GLU A 422 -4.59 1.15 55.34
C GLU A 422 -5.45 2.05 54.44
N LYS A 423 -6.20 2.92 55.10
CA LYS A 423 -7.31 3.76 54.63
C LYS A 423 -6.87 4.91 53.70
N PRO A 424 -7.82 5.54 52.98
CA PRO A 424 -7.53 6.41 51.85
C PRO A 424 -7.13 7.81 52.32
N THR A 425 -5.94 8.26 51.92
CA THR A 425 -5.56 9.67 51.96
C THR A 425 -5.20 10.09 50.55
N GLY A 426 -5.97 11.05 50.02
CA GLY A 426 -5.83 11.57 48.67
C GLY A 426 -4.41 12.04 48.40
N GLN A 427 -3.87 11.54 47.30
CA GLN A 427 -2.70 12.10 46.64
C GLN A 427 -2.96 12.06 45.14
N ASP A 428 -2.66 13.20 44.51
CA ASP A 428 -2.80 13.51 43.10
C ASP A 428 -2.49 12.32 42.19
N HIS A 429 -3.52 11.86 41.50
CA HIS A 429 -3.33 11.16 40.23
C HIS A 429 -2.79 12.16 39.21
N THR A 430 -1.47 12.35 39.22
CA THR A 430 -0.77 12.63 37.97
C THR A 430 -0.81 11.33 37.18
N PRO A 431 -1.48 11.26 36.02
CA PRO A 431 -1.31 10.11 35.16
C PRO A 431 0.13 10.21 34.63
N LYS A 432 1.05 9.41 35.21
CA LYS A 432 2.19 8.95 34.42
C LYS A 432 1.57 8.11 33.30
N THR A 433 1.30 8.77 32.18
CA THR A 433 1.14 8.13 30.88
C THR A 433 2.32 7.20 30.72
N ARG A 434 2.06 5.91 30.90
CA ARG A 434 2.91 4.87 30.33
C ARG A 434 2.79 5.09 28.83
N ASP A 435 3.88 5.47 28.17
CA ASP A 435 4.01 5.41 26.72
C ASP A 435 3.98 3.93 26.29
N SER A 436 2.83 3.29 26.43
CA SER A 436 2.52 2.08 25.69
C SER A 436 1.99 2.57 24.35
N THR A 437 2.86 2.62 23.36
CA THR A 437 2.47 2.82 21.96
C THR A 437 1.28 1.91 21.63
N PRO A 438 0.24 2.45 20.99
CA PRO A 438 -0.99 1.70 20.73
C PRO A 438 -0.69 0.44 19.91
N PRO A 439 -1.52 -0.63 20.04
CA PRO A 439 -1.40 -1.81 19.21
C PRO A 439 -1.39 -1.40 17.73
N GLN A 440 -0.36 -1.86 17.01
CA GLN A 440 -0.02 -1.38 15.68
C GLN A 440 -1.12 -1.73 14.68
N ASP A 441 -1.79 -0.70 14.17
CA ASP A 441 -2.81 -0.82 13.13
C ASP A 441 -2.17 -1.41 11.85
N PRO A 442 -2.80 -2.36 11.14
CA PRO A 442 -2.30 -2.88 9.87
C PRO A 442 -1.97 -1.80 8.83
N GLN A 443 -2.68 -0.67 8.82
CA GLN A 443 -2.32 0.43 7.92
C GLN A 443 -0.97 1.03 8.29
N THR A 444 -0.73 1.30 9.58
CA THR A 444 0.57 1.77 10.09
C THR A 444 1.69 0.78 9.79
N LEU A 445 1.43 -0.52 9.90
CA LEU A 445 2.42 -1.54 9.58
C LEU A 445 2.72 -1.57 8.06
N SER A 446 1.70 -1.47 7.20
CA SER A 446 1.88 -1.41 5.75
C SER A 446 2.64 -0.15 5.30
N THR A 447 2.37 1.02 5.91
CA THR A 447 3.06 2.27 5.57
C THR A 447 4.51 2.25 6.05
N ALA A 448 4.76 1.73 7.26
CA ALA A 448 6.11 1.52 7.76
C ALA A 448 6.91 0.54 6.90
N HIS A 449 6.30 -0.58 6.49
CA HIS A 449 6.93 -1.55 5.59
C HIS A 449 7.29 -0.94 4.22
N ARG A 450 6.39 -0.14 3.64
CA ARG A 450 6.67 0.58 2.38
C ARG A 450 7.81 1.59 2.56
N LEU A 451 7.84 2.31 3.68
CA LEU A 451 8.94 3.22 4.00
C LEU A 451 10.26 2.45 4.14
N TYR A 452 10.26 1.32 4.88
CA TYR A 452 11.40 0.42 4.98
C TYR A 452 11.90 0.00 3.60
N LEU A 453 11.03 -0.52 2.72
CA LEU A 453 11.40 -0.93 1.37
C LEU A 453 11.96 0.21 0.52
N ARG A 454 11.34 1.40 0.57
CA ARG A 454 11.84 2.59 -0.13
C ARG A 454 13.24 2.97 0.34
N THR A 455 13.46 2.99 1.64
CA THR A 455 14.79 3.27 2.22
C THR A 455 15.80 2.19 1.88
N LEU A 456 15.38 0.91 1.86
CA LEU A 456 16.23 -0.22 1.49
C LEU A 456 16.69 -0.14 0.04
N ILE A 457 15.78 0.16 -0.90
CA ILE A 457 16.12 0.29 -2.33
C ILE A 457 17.09 1.47 -2.54
N HIS A 458 16.80 2.62 -1.93
CA HIS A 458 17.64 3.80 -2.03
C HIS A 458 19.04 3.51 -1.48
N ARG A 459 19.13 2.90 -0.28
CA ARG A 459 20.42 2.56 0.34
C ARG A 459 21.18 1.42 -0.35
N LEU A 460 20.50 0.54 -1.07
CA LEU A 460 21.16 -0.45 -1.92
C LEU A 460 21.67 0.13 -3.25
N LEU A 461 21.54 1.46 -3.47
CA LEU A 461 21.96 2.16 -4.69
C LEU A 461 21.25 1.66 -5.96
N LEU A 462 20.11 0.96 -5.81
CA LEU A 462 19.35 0.38 -6.93
C LEU A 462 18.65 1.45 -7.77
N THR A 463 18.39 2.62 -7.20
CA THR A 463 17.79 3.79 -7.89
C THR A 463 18.82 4.61 -8.67
N GLN A 464 20.11 4.28 -8.57
CA GLN A 464 21.17 5.10 -9.16
C GLN A 464 21.83 4.41 -10.36
N PRO A 465 21.48 4.80 -11.60
CA PRO A 465 22.04 4.19 -12.80
C PRO A 465 23.55 4.40 -12.94
N THR A 466 24.07 5.49 -12.34
CA THR A 466 25.50 5.84 -12.30
C THR A 466 26.36 4.76 -11.65
N PHE A 467 25.83 4.05 -10.66
CA PHE A 467 26.52 2.96 -9.98
C PHE A 467 26.12 1.58 -10.55
N THR A 468 24.83 1.36 -10.84
CA THR A 468 24.36 0.05 -11.29
C THR A 468 24.91 -0.35 -12.66
N GLN A 469 25.09 0.60 -13.58
CA GLN A 469 25.57 0.30 -14.94
C GLN A 469 27.05 -0.13 -14.96
N PRO A 470 28.00 0.59 -14.32
CA PRO A 470 29.38 0.12 -14.18
C PRO A 470 29.47 -1.23 -13.45
N LEU A 471 28.69 -1.42 -12.38
CA LEU A 471 28.68 -2.68 -11.64
C LEU A 471 28.21 -3.86 -12.49
N TYR A 472 27.14 -3.68 -13.28
CA TYR A 472 26.66 -4.70 -14.19
C TYR A 472 27.69 -5.08 -15.25
N ASN A 473 28.36 -4.09 -15.86
CA ASN A 473 29.44 -4.33 -16.82
C ASN A 473 30.61 -5.09 -16.19
N LEU A 474 31.00 -4.72 -14.96
CA LEU A 474 32.04 -5.42 -14.21
C LEU A 474 31.68 -6.90 -13.98
N LEU A 475 30.44 -7.20 -13.57
CA LEU A 475 29.98 -8.58 -13.37
C LEU A 475 30.03 -9.40 -14.66
N ILE A 476 29.70 -8.82 -15.82
CA ILE A 476 29.86 -9.46 -17.13
C ILE A 476 31.33 -9.74 -17.44
N HIS A 477 32.20 -8.75 -17.21
CA HIS A 477 33.64 -8.92 -17.46
C HIS A 477 34.25 -9.99 -16.56
N ILE A 478 33.80 -10.12 -15.31
CA ILE A 478 34.18 -11.19 -14.39
C ILE A 478 33.73 -12.57 -14.93
N ASP A 479 32.51 -12.68 -15.44
CA ASP A 479 32.02 -13.92 -16.04
C ASP A 479 32.84 -14.33 -17.26
N HIS A 480 33.23 -13.38 -18.10
CA HIS A 480 34.13 -13.64 -19.23
C HIS A 480 35.53 -14.06 -18.77
N LEU A 481 36.08 -13.42 -17.73
CA LEU A 481 37.38 -13.78 -17.14
C LEU A 481 37.37 -15.24 -16.67
N VAL A 482 36.33 -15.65 -15.93
CA VAL A 482 36.14 -17.03 -15.46
C VAL A 482 36.04 -18.00 -16.65
N ALA A 483 35.25 -17.66 -17.67
CA ALA A 483 35.09 -18.50 -18.86
C ALA A 483 36.41 -18.70 -19.64
N HIS A 484 37.19 -17.65 -19.83
CA HIS A 484 38.49 -17.74 -20.51
C HIS A 484 39.53 -18.49 -19.69
N LEU A 485 39.53 -18.38 -18.36
CA LEU A 485 40.42 -19.17 -17.51
C LEU A 485 40.09 -20.67 -17.55
N HIS A 486 38.80 -21.04 -17.56
CA HIS A 486 38.41 -22.43 -17.76
C HIS A 486 38.76 -22.94 -19.15
N ARG A 487 38.60 -22.12 -20.20
CA ARG A 487 39.00 -22.49 -21.57
C ARG A 487 40.51 -22.68 -21.66
N LEU A 488 41.30 -21.78 -21.08
CA LEU A 488 42.76 -21.90 -21.03
C LEU A 488 43.20 -23.15 -20.26
N HIS A 489 42.49 -23.48 -19.16
CA HIS A 489 42.75 -24.72 -18.44
C HIS A 489 42.52 -25.96 -19.31
N ALA A 490 41.40 -25.99 -20.05
CA ALA A 490 41.08 -27.09 -20.96
C ALA A 490 42.14 -27.24 -22.08
N ILE A 491 42.60 -26.12 -22.65
CA ILE A 491 43.67 -26.10 -23.66
C ILE A 491 45.00 -26.61 -23.07
N TYR A 492 45.35 -26.21 -21.84
CA TYR A 492 46.55 -26.77 -21.20
C TYR A 492 46.44 -28.27 -20.97
N THR A 493 45.27 -28.77 -20.58
CA THR A 493 45.08 -30.21 -20.42
C THR A 493 45.15 -30.97 -21.74
N SER A 494 44.65 -30.40 -22.85
CA SER A 494 44.79 -31.05 -24.16
C SER A 494 46.23 -31.03 -24.66
N ILE A 495 46.95 -29.91 -24.54
CA ILE A 495 48.39 -29.83 -24.90
C ILE A 495 49.22 -30.82 -24.05
N ASP A 496 48.89 -30.97 -22.77
CA ASP A 496 49.57 -31.94 -21.91
C ASP A 496 49.27 -33.39 -22.35
N LEU A 497 48.05 -33.70 -22.81
CA LEU A 497 47.70 -35.00 -23.38
C LEU A 497 48.41 -35.28 -24.72
N GLU A 498 48.55 -34.28 -25.59
CA GLU A 498 49.29 -34.43 -26.86
C GLU A 498 50.78 -34.70 -26.61
N THR A 499 51.38 -33.95 -25.69
CA THR A 499 52.82 -34.01 -25.44
C THR A 499 53.24 -35.20 -24.58
N ASP A 500 52.44 -35.60 -23.59
CA ASP A 500 52.81 -36.63 -22.63
C ASP A 500 52.18 -38.01 -22.95
N ALA A 501 50.99 -38.03 -23.58
CA ALA A 501 50.29 -39.27 -23.96
C ALA A 501 50.23 -39.52 -25.48
N GLY A 502 50.67 -38.57 -26.32
CA GLY A 502 50.69 -38.71 -27.78
C GLY A 502 49.31 -38.67 -28.43
N VAL A 503 48.28 -38.19 -27.72
CA VAL A 503 46.89 -38.15 -28.20
C VAL A 503 46.67 -36.84 -28.96
N VAL A 504 47.09 -36.80 -30.23
CA VAL A 504 47.00 -35.61 -31.09
C VAL A 504 45.61 -35.46 -31.69
N ASP A 505 45.01 -34.27 -31.59
CA ASP A 505 43.80 -33.93 -32.34
C ASP A 505 44.19 -33.30 -33.70
N ALA A 506 44.06 -34.07 -34.77
CA ALA A 506 44.46 -33.64 -36.12
C ALA A 506 43.64 -32.45 -36.68
N PHE A 507 42.54 -32.08 -36.03
CA PHE A 507 41.62 -31.05 -36.53
C PHE A 507 41.71 -29.71 -35.76
N VAL A 508 42.55 -29.61 -34.72
CA VAL A 508 42.63 -28.41 -33.87
C VAL A 508 44.09 -27.96 -33.71
N ASP A 509 44.37 -26.70 -34.06
CA ASP A 509 45.65 -26.06 -33.73
C ASP A 509 45.59 -25.45 -32.32
N LEU A 510 45.97 -26.25 -31.32
CA LEU A 510 45.92 -25.87 -29.91
C LEU A 510 46.87 -24.71 -29.56
N GLU A 511 47.97 -24.54 -30.29
CA GLU A 511 48.93 -23.47 -30.00
C GLU A 511 48.42 -22.11 -30.46
N SER A 512 47.76 -22.02 -31.62
CA SER A 512 47.13 -20.76 -32.03
C SER A 512 45.94 -20.42 -31.12
N GLU A 513 45.17 -21.43 -30.69
CA GLU A 513 44.09 -21.23 -29.73
C GLU A 513 44.61 -20.73 -28.36
N GLU A 514 45.73 -21.27 -27.86
CA GLU A 514 46.36 -20.80 -26.63
C GLU A 514 46.75 -19.32 -26.73
N ARG A 515 47.39 -18.91 -27.83
CA ARG A 515 47.80 -17.52 -28.06
C ARG A 515 46.59 -16.58 -28.13
N ASP A 516 45.52 -17.03 -28.78
CA ASP A 516 44.28 -16.26 -28.91
C ASP A 516 43.55 -16.07 -27.58
N VAL A 517 43.41 -17.16 -26.80
CA VAL A 517 42.79 -17.10 -25.48
C VAL A 517 43.62 -16.25 -24.52
N LYS A 518 44.96 -16.33 -24.57
CA LYS A 518 45.83 -15.44 -23.76
C LYS A 518 45.67 -13.97 -24.11
N ARG A 519 45.57 -13.63 -25.40
CA ARG A 519 45.33 -12.23 -25.83
C ARG A 519 43.98 -11.73 -25.32
N ARG A 520 42.91 -12.52 -25.46
CA ARG A 520 41.58 -12.19 -24.94
C ARG A 520 41.56 -12.07 -23.42
N LEU A 521 42.29 -12.94 -22.73
CA LEU A 521 42.42 -12.91 -21.28
C LEU A 521 43.06 -11.61 -20.81
N HIS A 522 44.13 -11.15 -21.45
CA HIS A 522 44.78 -9.89 -21.09
C HIS A 522 43.90 -8.66 -21.35
N ASP A 523 43.15 -8.63 -22.47
CA ASP A 523 42.17 -7.57 -22.74
C ASP A 523 41.09 -7.51 -21.65
N ILE A 524 40.58 -8.68 -21.23
CA ILE A 524 39.55 -8.76 -20.18
C ILE A 524 40.12 -8.43 -18.81
N GLU A 525 41.38 -8.79 -18.50
CA GLU A 525 42.06 -8.36 -17.27
C GLU A 525 42.11 -6.83 -17.17
N SER A 526 42.43 -6.15 -18.27
CA SER A 526 42.42 -4.69 -18.35
C SER A 526 41.02 -4.12 -18.13
N ARG A 527 40.00 -4.71 -18.76
CA ARG A 527 38.59 -4.30 -18.59
C ARG A 527 38.05 -4.53 -17.18
N VAL A 528 38.45 -5.62 -16.51
CA VAL A 528 38.08 -5.86 -15.11
C VAL A 528 38.75 -4.84 -14.20
N ARG A 529 40.02 -4.50 -14.44
CA ARG A 529 40.72 -3.44 -13.72
C ARG A 529 40.02 -2.08 -13.89
N SER A 530 39.75 -1.69 -15.13
CA SER A 530 39.02 -0.46 -15.45
C SER A 530 37.64 -0.47 -14.82
N GLY A 531 36.88 -1.57 -14.94
CA GLY A 531 35.53 -1.66 -14.39
C GLY A 531 35.50 -1.55 -12.86
N ILE A 532 36.51 -2.07 -12.17
CA ILE A 532 36.70 -1.89 -10.73
C ILE A 532 36.96 -0.41 -10.41
N GLU A 533 37.86 0.25 -11.14
CA GLU A 533 38.16 1.69 -10.99
C GLU A 533 36.93 2.57 -11.28
N ASP A 534 36.16 2.23 -12.31
CA ASP A 534 34.94 2.93 -12.73
C ASP A 534 33.84 2.84 -11.67
N VAL A 535 33.67 1.67 -11.04
CA VAL A 535 32.69 1.50 -9.96
C VAL A 535 33.09 2.28 -8.71
N VAL A 536 34.36 2.30 -8.35
CA VAL A 536 34.83 3.12 -7.22
C VAL A 536 34.72 4.61 -7.55
N ALA A 537 35.02 5.02 -8.78
CA ALA A 537 34.83 6.40 -9.21
C ALA A 537 33.35 6.81 -9.14
N ALA A 538 32.42 5.91 -9.51
CA ALA A 538 31.00 6.14 -9.34
C ALA A 538 30.60 6.29 -7.86
N LEU A 539 31.12 5.44 -6.97
CA LEU A 539 30.88 5.56 -5.52
C LEU A 539 31.42 6.89 -4.95
N ARG A 540 32.60 7.33 -5.36
CA ARG A 540 33.17 8.62 -4.94
C ARG A 540 32.38 9.81 -5.48
N ALA A 541 31.89 9.72 -6.73
CA ALA A 541 31.05 10.75 -7.31
C ALA A 541 29.73 10.91 -6.52
N LEU A 542 29.16 9.80 -6.07
CA LEU A 542 27.98 9.79 -5.22
C LEU A 542 28.24 10.36 -3.83
N GLU A 543 29.37 10.02 -3.19
CA GLU A 543 29.78 10.65 -1.93
C GLU A 543 29.95 12.17 -2.07
N SER A 544 30.43 12.64 -3.23
CA SER A 544 30.64 14.08 -3.47
C SER A 544 29.36 14.87 -3.75
N ASP A 545 28.23 14.21 -3.98
CA ASP A 545 26.95 14.87 -4.26
C ASP A 545 26.25 15.29 -2.95
N PRO A 546 26.11 16.60 -2.67
CA PRO A 546 25.52 17.09 -1.44
C PRO A 546 24.01 16.81 -1.34
N ILE A 547 23.30 16.70 -2.47
CA ILE A 547 21.86 16.45 -2.48
C ILE A 547 21.60 15.00 -2.09
N PHE A 548 22.37 14.10 -2.69
CA PHE A 548 22.26 12.68 -2.43
C PHE A 548 22.70 12.32 -1.00
N THR A 549 23.80 12.90 -0.50
CA THR A 549 24.24 12.68 0.88
C THR A 549 23.25 13.20 1.91
N ALA A 550 22.61 14.35 1.68
CA ALA A 550 21.54 14.87 2.54
C ALA A 550 20.29 13.97 2.55
N GLU A 551 19.90 13.41 1.40
CA GLU A 551 18.81 12.43 1.31
C GLU A 551 19.20 11.09 1.99
N TRP A 552 20.46 10.68 1.87
CA TRP A 552 21.01 9.45 2.47
C TRP A 552 21.06 9.49 4.00
N GLU A 553 21.44 10.64 4.57
CA GLU A 553 21.52 10.90 6.02
C GLU A 553 20.15 11.22 6.65
N GLY A 554 19.13 11.46 5.81
CA GLY A 554 17.75 11.71 6.23
C GLY A 554 17.49 13.13 6.72
N ASP A 555 18.22 14.12 6.19
CA ASP A 555 18.08 15.55 6.53
C ASP A 555 17.05 16.28 5.65
N THR A 556 16.59 15.63 4.56
CA THR A 556 15.43 16.07 3.79
C THR A 556 14.26 15.12 4.01
N ALA A 557 13.18 15.64 4.60
CA ALA A 557 11.86 15.06 4.43
C ALA A 557 11.62 14.85 2.92
N PRO A 558 11.02 13.73 2.48
CA PRO A 558 10.80 13.50 1.06
C PRO A 558 9.94 14.63 0.51
N ALA A 559 10.51 15.41 -0.41
CA ALA A 559 9.77 16.40 -1.17
C ALA A 559 8.69 15.67 -1.97
N THR A 560 7.46 15.73 -1.48
CA THR A 560 6.27 15.55 -2.32
C THR A 560 6.41 16.55 -3.45
N ALA A 561 6.46 16.04 -4.69
CA ALA A 561 6.46 16.86 -5.89
C ALA A 561 5.30 17.86 -5.82
N THR A 562 5.64 19.14 -5.68
CA THR A 562 4.76 20.25 -5.99
C THR A 562 4.48 20.20 -7.48
N GLU A 563 3.34 19.65 -7.86
CA GLU A 563 2.71 19.97 -9.14
C GLU A 563 2.28 21.44 -9.07
N GLU A 564 2.83 22.23 -9.98
CA GLU A 564 2.40 23.60 -10.26
C GLU A 564 0.98 23.51 -10.85
N ASP A 565 -0.02 23.92 -10.07
CA ASP A 565 -1.29 24.41 -10.60
C ASP A 565 -1.51 25.82 -10.05
N ASP A 566 -1.50 26.77 -10.98
CA ASP A 566 -1.86 28.16 -10.78
C ASP A 566 -3.35 28.30 -10.38
N ASP A 567 -3.59 29.37 -9.61
CA ASP A 567 -4.85 30.06 -9.31
C ASP A 567 -5.51 29.88 -7.93
N ASP A 568 -5.81 31.07 -7.37
CA ASP A 568 -6.67 31.45 -6.25
C ASP A 568 -6.11 31.54 -4.82
N GLN A 569 -5.57 32.74 -4.58
CA GLN A 569 -5.42 33.43 -3.31
C GLN A 569 -6.68 33.37 -2.42
N ARG A 570 -6.64 32.61 -1.32
CA ARG A 570 -7.37 32.93 -0.06
C ARG A 570 -6.72 32.27 1.16
N ASP A 571 -6.45 33.12 2.16
CA ASP A 571 -5.81 32.82 3.44
C ASP A 571 -6.38 31.59 4.19
N GLY A 572 -5.48 30.69 4.61
CA GLY A 572 -5.77 29.55 5.48
C GLY A 572 -4.50 28.81 5.88
N ARG A 573 -3.82 29.31 6.90
CA ARG A 573 -2.54 28.82 7.41
C ARG A 573 -2.71 27.45 8.12
N ALA A 574 -1.98 26.44 7.63
CA ALA A 574 -1.39 25.26 8.29
C ALA A 574 -2.22 24.46 9.33
N ARG A 575 -2.53 23.17 9.04
CA ARG A 575 -2.79 22.17 10.10
C ARG A 575 -2.72 20.66 9.78
N ASP A 576 -2.07 20.21 8.71
CA ASP A 576 -2.10 18.75 8.38
C ASP A 576 -0.73 18.06 8.29
N THR A 577 0.40 18.73 8.54
CA THR A 577 1.75 18.13 8.46
C THR A 577 2.45 17.91 9.80
N ASP A 578 1.97 18.53 10.88
CA ASP A 578 2.52 18.30 12.23
C ASP A 578 1.98 17.01 12.89
N ASP A 579 0.92 16.41 12.33
CA ASP A 579 0.25 15.23 12.90
C ASP A 579 1.00 13.90 12.68
N ALA A 580 2.05 13.87 11.85
CA ALA A 580 2.85 12.67 11.59
C ALA A 580 3.96 12.44 12.64
N GLU A 581 4.51 13.51 13.23
CA GLU A 581 5.48 13.42 14.33
C GLU A 581 4.78 13.14 15.67
N GLU A 582 3.53 13.58 15.86
CA GLU A 582 2.74 13.30 17.07
C GLU A 582 2.16 11.86 17.12
N ARG A 583 2.27 11.07 16.04
CA ARG A 583 1.73 9.69 15.94
C ARG A 583 2.79 8.60 15.75
N GLY A 584 3.96 8.68 16.42
CA GLY A 584 4.85 7.51 16.60
C GLY A 584 5.19 6.71 15.32
N GLY A 585 5.30 7.38 14.17
CA GLY A 585 5.57 6.75 12.88
C GLY A 585 6.96 6.13 12.80
N PHE A 586 7.11 5.03 12.06
CA PHE A 586 8.41 4.38 11.84
C PHE A 586 9.39 5.35 11.15
N THR A 587 10.54 5.58 11.78
CA THR A 587 11.69 6.27 11.17
C THR A 587 12.78 5.26 10.87
N ALA A 588 13.28 5.25 9.63
CA ALA A 588 14.30 4.29 9.23
C ALA A 588 15.62 4.59 9.96
N ALA A 589 16.21 3.55 10.57
CA ALA A 589 17.49 3.66 11.28
C ALA A 589 18.56 4.27 10.37
N ARG A 590 19.36 5.22 10.86
CA ARG A 590 20.50 5.81 10.13
C ARG A 590 21.64 4.81 10.14
N VAL A 591 21.88 4.14 9.00
CA VAL A 591 22.87 3.06 8.89
C VAL A 591 23.60 3.12 7.56
N GLY A 592 24.91 2.93 7.61
CA GLY A 592 25.77 2.66 6.45
C GLY A 592 26.08 3.90 5.61
N GLY A 593 27.10 4.66 6.02
CA GLY A 593 27.65 5.73 5.17
C GLY A 593 28.57 5.15 4.09
N ILE A 594 28.41 5.63 2.85
CA ILE A 594 29.21 5.21 1.68
C ILE A 594 30.72 5.40 1.95
N ASN A 595 31.08 6.41 2.74
CA ASN A 595 32.45 6.72 3.13
C ASN A 595 33.12 5.53 3.83
N ARG A 596 32.37 4.73 4.61
CA ARG A 596 32.92 3.55 5.27
C ARG A 596 33.26 2.43 4.29
N LEU A 597 32.44 2.25 3.26
CA LEU A 597 32.75 1.33 2.16
C LEU A 597 33.99 1.82 1.41
N LEU A 598 34.03 3.10 1.04
CA LEU A 598 35.17 3.69 0.33
C LEU A 598 36.47 3.59 1.13
N MET A 599 36.44 3.83 2.44
CA MET A 599 37.60 3.62 3.32
C MET A 599 38.10 2.17 3.24
N LYS A 600 37.21 1.18 3.36
CA LYS A 600 37.58 -0.26 3.26
C LYS A 600 38.17 -0.60 1.89
N LEU A 601 37.61 -0.01 0.83
CA LEU A 601 38.08 -0.21 -0.54
C LEU A 601 39.46 0.44 -0.77
N ASP A 602 39.71 1.63 -0.22
CA ASP A 602 40.99 2.36 -0.34
C ASP A 602 42.15 1.68 0.40
N PHE A 603 41.89 0.94 1.49
CA PHE A 603 42.93 0.15 2.18
C PHE A 603 43.45 -1.03 1.35
N GLY A 604 42.69 -1.46 0.33
CA GLY A 604 43.21 -2.41 -0.64
C GLY A 604 44.17 -1.69 -1.58
N THR A 605 45.45 -2.04 -1.57
CA THR A 605 46.37 -1.67 -2.66
C THR A 605 46.09 -2.60 -3.85
N TRP A 606 45.11 -2.24 -4.69
CA TRP A 606 44.51 -3.16 -5.67
C TRP A 606 45.46 -3.56 -6.79
N PHE A 607 46.36 -2.65 -7.17
CA PHE A 607 47.23 -2.82 -8.32
C PHE A 607 48.63 -2.25 -8.07
N GLY A 608 49.20 -2.45 -6.88
CA GLY A 608 50.61 -2.16 -6.56
C GLY A 608 51.23 -1.00 -7.36
N ARG A 609 50.62 0.18 -7.33
CA ARG A 609 51.23 1.37 -7.93
C ARG A 609 52.46 1.69 -7.07
N PRO A 610 53.66 1.81 -7.66
CA PRO A 610 54.71 2.55 -6.99
C PRO A 610 54.24 4.01 -7.05
N ASP A 611 53.72 4.54 -5.95
CA ASP A 611 53.61 5.99 -5.85
C ASP A 611 55.03 6.53 -5.92
N GLY A 612 55.32 7.16 -7.06
CA GLY A 612 56.54 7.90 -7.32
C GLY A 612 56.64 9.02 -6.31
N HIS A 613 57.42 8.78 -5.26
CA HIS A 613 58.11 9.82 -4.54
C HIS A 613 59.45 10.00 -5.25
N ASP A 614 59.43 10.64 -6.43
CA ASP A 614 60.66 11.08 -7.08
C ASP A 614 61.09 12.41 -6.44
N ASP A 615 62.21 12.29 -5.71
CA ASP A 615 63.33 13.23 -5.64
C ASP A 615 63.11 14.63 -5.06
N VAL A 616 63.42 14.76 -3.75
CA VAL A 616 64.37 15.78 -3.29
C VAL A 616 65.28 15.21 -2.19
N GLU A 617 66.33 14.49 -2.57
CA GLU A 617 67.58 14.47 -1.78
C GLU A 617 68.77 14.55 -2.75
N GLN A 618 69.23 15.79 -2.97
CA GLN A 618 70.63 16.05 -3.30
C GLN A 618 71.31 16.51 -2.01
N LEU A 619 72.24 15.68 -1.51
CA LEU A 619 73.51 16.09 -0.94
C LEU A 619 74.54 14.97 -1.13
#